data_AF-A0A354X1B6-F1
#
_entry.id   AF-A0A354X1B6-F1
#
_cell.length_a   1.000
_cell.length_b   1.000
_cell.length_c   1.000
_cell.angle_alpha   90.00
_cell.angle_beta   90.00
_cell.angle_gamma   90.00
#
_symmetry.space_group_name_H-M   'P 1'
#
loop_
_entity.id
_entity.type
_entity.pdbx_description
1 polymer ?
#
loop_
_entity_poly.entity_id
_entity_poly.type
_entity_poly.pdbx_seq_one_letter_code
_entity_poly.pdbx_strand_id
1 'polypeptide(L)'
;LKGELVRIPDELELYKTDELTHSIPFLVPSAAKLLMDIGQNFRDSLYSKELPLYRLYLTSVTRTDEDIEKLTKRNANATDNSAHRYGTTFDLSWKRFEQVDADTLQAIPPERLKLVLAQVLFDLKKQERCYVKHERKQACFHITVR
;
A
#
# COMPACT_ATOMS: atom_id res chain seq x y z
N LEU A 1 1.23 -5.11 22.37
CA LEU A 1 0.35 -5.48 21.23
C LEU A 1 0.94 -6.73 20.58
N LYS A 2 0.43 -7.92 20.91
CA LYS A 2 0.71 -9.14 20.11
C LYS A 2 0.14 -8.84 18.71
N GLY A 3 1.01 -8.69 17.72
CA GLY A 3 0.67 -8.12 16.42
C GLY A 3 -0.17 -9.09 15.59
N GLU A 4 -1.49 -8.95 15.67
CA GLU A 4 -2.41 -9.67 14.81
C GLU A 4 -2.33 -9.08 13.39
N LEU A 5 -1.90 -9.90 12.43
CA LEU A 5 -1.89 -9.52 11.02
C LEU A 5 -3.34 -9.45 10.51
N VAL A 6 -3.64 -8.43 9.72
CA VAL A 6 -4.94 -8.23 9.10
C VAL A 6 -4.83 -8.60 7.63
N ARG A 7 -5.75 -9.46 7.16
CA ARG A 7 -5.89 -9.73 5.74
C ARG A 7 -6.47 -8.49 5.05
N ILE A 8 -5.80 -7.98 4.03
CA ILE A 8 -6.33 -6.90 3.20
C ILE A 8 -7.22 -7.47 2.08
N PRO A 9 -8.35 -6.82 1.75
CA PRO A 9 -9.15 -7.18 0.58
C PRO A 9 -8.36 -6.94 -0.72
N ASP A 10 -8.68 -7.72 -1.75
CA ASP A 10 -8.02 -7.64 -3.06
C ASP A 10 -8.48 -6.42 -3.86
N GLU A 11 -9.68 -5.90 -3.58
CA GLU A 11 -10.21 -4.69 -4.20
C GLU A 11 -11.02 -3.87 -3.20
N LEU A 12 -10.79 -2.56 -3.18
CA LEU A 12 -11.56 -1.56 -2.47
C LEU A 12 -11.71 -0.31 -3.35
N GLU A 13 -12.59 0.62 -2.97
CA GLU A 13 -12.76 1.88 -3.70
C GLU A 13 -11.51 2.76 -3.77
N LEU A 14 -10.50 2.48 -2.95
CA LEU A 14 -9.28 3.28 -2.84
C LEU A 14 -8.07 2.62 -3.53
N TYR A 15 -8.04 1.29 -3.60
CA TYR A 15 -6.94 0.55 -4.21
C TYR A 15 -7.41 -0.78 -4.77
N LYS A 16 -6.63 -1.29 -5.73
CA LYS A 16 -6.73 -2.65 -6.24
C LYS A 16 -5.40 -3.36 -6.06
N THR A 17 -5.46 -4.61 -5.65
CA THR A 17 -4.29 -5.47 -5.50
C THR A 17 -3.99 -6.16 -6.82
N ASP A 18 -2.71 -6.16 -7.21
CA ASP A 18 -2.23 -6.97 -8.32
C ASP A 18 -2.25 -8.46 -7.95
N GLU A 19 -2.07 -9.34 -8.92
CA GLU A 19 -1.84 -10.75 -8.59
C GLU A 19 -0.57 -10.87 -7.75
N LEU A 20 -0.74 -11.12 -6.45
CA LEU A 20 0.35 -11.29 -5.49
C LEU A 20 1.00 -12.67 -5.68
N THR A 21 1.60 -12.92 -6.84
CA THR A 21 2.33 -14.16 -7.15
C THR A 21 3.47 -14.38 -6.16
N HIS A 22 4.05 -13.25 -5.71
CA HIS A 22 5.14 -13.18 -4.77
C HIS A 22 4.79 -12.50 -3.45
N SER A 23 3.53 -12.49 -2.98
CA SER A 23 3.20 -12.13 -1.59
C SER A 23 1.91 -12.72 -1.04
N ILE A 24 1.68 -12.53 0.27
CA ILE A 24 0.37 -12.77 0.89
C ILE A 24 -0.27 -11.43 1.29
N PRO A 25 -1.60 -11.28 1.19
CA PRO A 25 -2.28 -10.02 1.45
C PRO A 25 -2.47 -9.79 2.96
N PHE A 26 -1.39 -9.70 3.73
CA PHE A 26 -1.43 -9.50 5.17
C PHE A 26 -0.51 -8.38 5.63
N LEU A 27 -1.07 -7.43 6.37
CA LEU A 27 -0.35 -6.29 6.93
C LEU A 27 -0.56 -6.23 8.45
N VAL A 28 0.37 -5.61 9.17
CA VAL A 28 0.08 -5.19 10.54
C VAL A 28 -1.00 -4.09 10.51
N PRO A 29 -1.81 -3.92 11.58
CA PRO A 29 -2.92 -2.97 11.58
C PRO A 29 -2.50 -1.53 11.24
N SER A 30 -1.31 -1.11 11.67
CA SER A 30 -0.76 0.22 11.37
C SER A 30 -0.43 0.39 9.88
N ALA A 31 0.09 -0.64 9.21
CA ALA A 31 0.38 -0.61 7.77
C ALA A 31 -0.91 -0.69 6.94
N ALA A 32 -1.89 -1.50 7.36
CA ALA A 32 -3.21 -1.52 6.72
C ALA A 32 -3.91 -0.16 6.82
N LYS A 33 -3.86 0.48 8.00
CA LYS A 33 -4.37 1.84 8.20
C LYS A 33 -3.63 2.85 7.32
N LEU A 34 -2.31 2.77 7.24
CA LEU A 34 -1.51 3.65 6.39
C LEU A 34 -1.89 3.50 4.90
N LEU A 35 -2.10 2.28 4.42
CA LEU A 35 -2.55 2.03 3.04
C LEU A 35 -3.89 2.71 2.76
N MET A 36 -4.86 2.58 3.67
CA MET A 36 -6.17 3.24 3.55
C MET A 36 -6.06 4.76 3.56
N ASP A 37 -5.24 5.31 4.47
CA ASP A 37 -5.02 6.75 4.57
C ASP A 37 -4.34 7.32 3.31
N ILE A 38 -3.38 6.58 2.72
CA ILE A 38 -2.77 6.97 1.44
C ILE A 38 -3.83 6.98 0.33
N GLY A 39 -4.66 5.95 0.25
CA GLY A 39 -5.74 5.84 -0.72
C GLY A 39 -6.75 6.99 -0.60
N GLN A 40 -7.17 7.30 0.63
CA GLN A 40 -8.11 8.40 0.90
C GLN A 40 -7.50 9.75 0.54
N ASN A 41 -6.29 10.04 1.02
CA ASN A 41 -5.60 11.30 0.72
C ASN A 41 -5.35 11.47 -0.78
N PHE A 42 -5.05 10.39 -1.51
CA PHE A 42 -4.91 10.41 -2.96
C PHE A 42 -6.24 10.75 -3.64
N ARG A 43 -7.33 10.08 -3.25
CA ARG A 43 -8.68 10.35 -3.77
C ARG A 43 -9.10 11.79 -3.52
N ASP A 44 -8.92 12.30 -2.30
CA ASP A 44 -9.26 13.67 -1.92
C ASP A 44 -8.39 14.70 -2.67
N SER A 45 -7.13 14.35 -2.92
CA SER A 45 -6.21 15.17 -3.73
C SER A 45 -6.62 15.22 -5.20
N LEU A 46 -7.16 14.14 -5.77
CA LEU A 46 -7.72 14.15 -7.12
C LEU A 46 -9.00 14.99 -7.17
N TYR A 47 -9.91 14.77 -6.23
CA TYR A 47 -11.18 15.49 -6.13
C TYR A 47 -10.97 17.01 -6.00
N SER A 48 -10.11 17.45 -5.08
CA SER A 48 -9.78 18.87 -4.87
C SER A 48 -9.07 19.53 -6.06
N LYS A 49 -8.49 18.73 -6.97
CA LYS A 49 -7.84 19.20 -8.20
C LYS A 49 -8.74 19.08 -9.42
N GLU A 50 -10.01 18.72 -9.23
CA GLU A 50 -10.99 18.48 -10.30
C GLU A 50 -10.47 17.45 -11.31
N LEU A 51 -9.75 16.43 -10.83
CA LEU A 51 -9.24 15.34 -11.64
C LEU A 51 -10.19 14.13 -11.58
N PRO A 52 -10.29 13.33 -12.66
CA PRO A 52 -10.97 12.04 -12.61
C PRO A 52 -10.42 11.17 -11.50
N LEU A 53 -11.28 10.37 -10.89
CA LEU A 53 -10.91 9.53 -9.76
C LEU A 53 -10.20 8.26 -10.25
N TYR A 54 -9.13 7.91 -9.54
CA TYR A 54 -8.36 6.69 -9.77
C TYR A 54 -8.15 5.94 -8.45
N ARG A 55 -8.10 4.62 -8.54
CA ARG A 55 -7.62 3.71 -7.50
C ARG A 55 -6.13 3.50 -7.65
N LEU A 56 -5.47 3.36 -6.50
CA LEU A 56 -4.07 2.98 -6.44
C LEU A 56 -3.89 1.50 -6.76
N TYR A 57 -2.71 1.12 -7.26
CA TYR A 57 -2.38 -0.27 -7.54
C TYR A 57 -1.37 -0.81 -6.54
N LEU A 58 -1.77 -1.76 -5.71
CA LEU A 58 -0.93 -2.43 -4.71
C LEU A 58 -0.23 -3.62 -5.39
N THR A 59 1.08 -3.52 -5.58
CA THR A 59 1.85 -4.51 -6.36
C THR A 59 2.58 -5.54 -5.50
N SER A 60 2.81 -5.23 -4.23
CA SER A 60 3.40 -6.19 -3.30
C SER A 60 3.07 -5.85 -1.86
N VAL A 61 3.09 -6.87 -1.02
CA VAL A 61 3.20 -6.75 0.43
C VAL A 61 4.42 -7.55 0.85
N THR A 62 5.26 -7.03 1.75
CA THR A 62 6.56 -7.69 2.01
C THR A 62 6.36 -9.08 2.61
N ARG A 63 6.87 -10.07 1.88
CA ARG A 63 6.85 -11.51 2.18
C ARG A 63 7.82 -11.90 3.28
N THR A 64 7.41 -12.95 4.00
CA THR A 64 8.28 -14.09 4.29
C THR A 64 7.43 -15.36 4.23
N ASP A 65 7.35 -15.99 3.04
CA ASP A 65 6.62 -17.25 2.83
C ASP A 65 7.04 -18.35 3.82
N GLU A 66 8.35 -18.46 4.10
CA GLU A 66 8.89 -19.44 5.05
C GLU A 66 8.51 -19.19 6.52
N ASP A 67 8.11 -17.96 6.88
CA ASP A 67 7.83 -17.60 8.27
C ASP A 67 6.32 -17.57 8.59
N ILE A 68 5.44 -17.45 7.60
CA ILE A 68 3.98 -17.53 7.80
C ILE A 68 3.55 -18.94 8.19
N GLU A 69 4.11 -19.98 7.56
CA GLU A 69 3.87 -21.39 7.95
C GLU A 69 4.39 -21.69 9.37
N LYS A 70 5.48 -21.03 9.78
CA LYS A 70 5.99 -21.10 11.15
C LYS A 70 5.10 -20.31 12.13
N LEU A 71 4.53 -19.18 11.71
CA LEU A 71 3.64 -18.32 12.51
C LEU A 71 2.27 -18.98 12.79
N THR A 72 1.62 -19.57 11.79
CA THR A 72 0.38 -20.34 12.00
C THR A 72 0.61 -21.51 12.96
N LYS A 73 1.80 -22.12 12.96
CA LYS A 73 2.17 -23.21 13.90
C LYS A 73 2.62 -22.73 15.30
N ARG A 74 3.22 -21.54 15.44
CA ARG A 74 3.81 -21.04 16.73
C ARG A 74 2.92 -20.14 17.57
N ASN A 75 1.74 -19.74 17.08
CA ASN A 75 0.83 -18.83 17.80
C ASN A 75 0.31 -19.34 19.16
N ALA A 76 0.71 -20.54 19.60
CA ALA A 76 0.49 -20.98 20.96
C ALA A 76 1.43 -20.33 22.00
N ASN A 77 2.72 -20.03 21.72
CA ASN A 77 3.68 -19.77 22.82
C ASN A 77 4.98 -18.96 22.57
N ALA A 78 5.20 -18.28 21.43
CA ALA A 78 6.52 -17.66 21.18
C ALA A 78 6.65 -16.20 21.67
N THR A 79 7.54 -15.97 22.64
CA THR A 79 8.19 -14.67 22.93
C THR A 79 9.56 -14.59 22.23
N ASP A 80 9.80 -13.47 21.54
CA ASP A 80 10.97 -12.58 21.65
C ASP A 80 11.58 -12.10 20.31
N ASN A 81 11.49 -10.79 20.11
CA ASN A 81 12.27 -9.87 19.28
C ASN A 81 12.39 -9.96 17.73
N SER A 82 11.86 -10.95 17.01
CA SER A 82 11.90 -10.94 15.51
C SER A 82 10.56 -10.71 14.81
N ALA A 83 9.44 -10.69 15.54
CA ALA A 83 8.09 -10.55 14.98
C ALA A 83 7.74 -9.16 14.42
N HIS A 84 8.60 -8.16 14.63
CA HIS A 84 8.31 -6.75 14.33
C HIS A 84 8.61 -6.30 12.89
N ARG A 85 9.05 -7.19 12.00
CA ARG A 85 9.42 -6.84 10.60
C ARG A 85 8.43 -7.29 9.53
N TYR A 86 7.38 -7.99 9.90
CA TYR A 86 6.46 -8.62 8.95
C TYR A 86 5.23 -7.76 8.71
N GLY A 87 4.78 -7.66 7.45
CA GLY A 87 3.55 -6.93 7.11
C GLY A 87 3.60 -5.43 7.39
N THR A 88 4.77 -4.84 7.61
CA THR A 88 4.95 -3.40 7.85
C THR A 88 5.15 -2.60 6.57
N THR A 89 5.37 -3.30 5.46
CA THR A 89 5.87 -2.71 4.21
C THR A 89 5.07 -3.23 3.02
N PHE A 90 4.77 -2.31 2.09
CA PHE A 90 4.03 -2.59 0.87
C PHE A 90 4.49 -1.67 -0.27
N ASP A 91 4.21 -2.10 -1.50
CA ASP A 91 4.57 -1.37 -2.71
C ASP A 91 3.34 -0.88 -3.46
N LEU A 92 3.31 0.42 -3.77
CA LEU A 92 2.30 1.02 -4.64
C LEU A 92 2.89 1.38 -5.99
N SER A 93 2.22 1.01 -7.07
CA SER A 93 2.64 1.44 -8.41
C SER A 93 2.52 2.95 -8.56
N TRP A 94 3.52 3.55 -9.19
CA TRP A 94 3.48 4.93 -9.68
C TRP A 94 3.25 5.02 -11.20
N LYS A 95 2.96 3.90 -11.86
CA LYS A 95 2.68 3.81 -13.30
C LYS A 95 1.31 3.21 -13.63
N ARG A 96 0.81 2.33 -12.76
CA ARG A 96 -0.50 1.68 -12.90
C ARG A 96 -1.49 2.34 -11.95
N PHE A 97 -2.63 2.73 -12.49
CA PHE A 97 -3.77 3.30 -11.78
C PHE A 97 -5.03 2.77 -12.46
N GLU A 98 -6.09 2.53 -11.71
CA GLU A 98 -7.37 2.09 -12.27
C GLU A 98 -8.37 3.24 -12.19
N GLN A 99 -8.89 3.68 -13.34
CA GLN A 99 -9.88 4.74 -13.37
C GLN A 99 -11.19 4.22 -12.77
N VAL A 100 -11.77 4.99 -11.84
CA VAL A 100 -13.03 4.58 -11.17
C VAL A 100 -14.22 4.68 -12.14
N ASP A 101 -14.22 5.70 -12.99
CA ASP A 101 -15.26 5.93 -13.98
C ASP A 101 -14.66 5.92 -15.39
N ALA A 102 -14.88 4.82 -16.11
CA ALA A 102 -14.38 4.60 -17.46
C ALA A 102 -15.09 5.47 -18.52
N ASP A 103 -16.26 6.04 -18.20
CA ASP A 103 -17.03 6.87 -19.13
C ASP A 103 -16.52 8.33 -19.16
N THR A 104 -15.61 8.68 -18.25
CA THR A 104 -14.94 9.98 -18.29
C THR A 104 -14.00 10.03 -19.50
N LEU A 105 -14.35 10.84 -20.50
CA LEU A 105 -13.62 11.05 -21.77
C LEU A 105 -12.17 11.54 -21.63
N GLN A 106 -11.72 11.86 -20.41
CA GLN A 106 -10.44 12.49 -20.15
C GLN A 106 -9.56 11.65 -19.24
N ALA A 107 -8.94 10.60 -19.79
CA ALA A 107 -7.90 9.87 -19.07
C ALA A 107 -6.70 10.79 -18.79
N ILE A 108 -6.17 10.73 -17.57
CA ILE A 108 -5.02 11.54 -17.15
C ILE A 108 -3.72 10.72 -17.32
N PRO A 109 -2.62 11.32 -17.82
CA PRO A 109 -1.34 10.63 -17.90
C PRO A 109 -0.87 10.11 -16.53
N PRO A 110 -0.33 8.89 -16.43
CA PRO A 110 0.18 8.32 -15.17
C PRO A 110 1.21 9.22 -14.47
N GLU A 111 1.96 10.03 -15.21
CA GLU A 111 2.93 10.99 -14.67
C GLU A 111 2.28 12.02 -13.76
N ARG A 112 1.08 12.50 -14.11
CA ARG A 112 0.34 13.48 -13.30
C ARG A 112 -0.22 12.81 -12.05
N LEU A 113 -0.75 11.58 -12.17
CA LEU A 113 -1.24 10.80 -11.02
C LEU A 113 -0.10 10.47 -10.04
N LYS A 114 1.06 10.10 -10.56
CA LYS A 114 2.30 9.90 -9.79
C LYS A 114 2.71 11.14 -9.01
N LEU A 115 2.61 12.36 -9.58
CA LEU A 115 2.93 13.59 -8.85
C LEU A 115 1.98 13.82 -7.68
N VAL A 116 0.68 13.54 -7.86
CA VAL A 116 -0.31 13.61 -6.79
C VAL A 116 0.01 12.59 -5.68
N LEU A 117 0.27 11.33 -6.05
CA LEU A 117 0.66 10.30 -5.09
C LEU A 117 1.97 10.66 -4.36
N ALA A 118 2.97 11.18 -5.09
CA ALA A 118 4.24 11.59 -4.50
C ALA A 118 4.05 12.72 -3.47
N GLN A 119 3.15 13.67 -3.71
CA GLN A 119 2.83 14.72 -2.75
C GLN A 119 2.19 14.14 -1.47
N VAL A 120 1.20 13.26 -1.62
CA VAL A 120 0.57 12.56 -0.48
C VAL A 120 1.61 11.81 0.36
N LEU A 121 2.48 11.05 -0.29
CA LEU A 121 3.54 10.29 0.38
C LEU A 121 4.58 11.20 1.06
N PHE A 122 4.89 12.33 0.45
CA PHE A 122 5.79 13.33 1.02
C PHE A 122 5.21 13.93 2.31
N ASP A 123 3.91 14.26 2.32
CA ASP A 123 3.24 14.84 3.48
C ASP A 123 3.13 13.83 4.63
N LEU A 124 2.79 12.58 4.34
CA LEU A 124 2.76 11.50 5.33
C LEU A 124 4.15 11.19 5.91
N LYS A 125 5.20 11.24 5.08
CA LYS A 125 6.59 11.10 5.52
C LYS A 125 7.01 12.26 6.43
N LYS A 126 6.63 13.50 6.10
CA LYS A 126 6.87 14.68 6.94
C LYS A 126 6.18 14.59 8.30
N GLN A 127 5.01 13.97 8.34
CA GLN A 127 4.27 13.66 9.57
C GLN A 127 4.83 12.45 10.32
N GLU A 128 5.99 11.93 9.90
CA GLU A 128 6.65 10.77 10.52
C GLU A 128 5.81 9.49 10.53
N ARG A 129 4.87 9.35 9.60
CA ARG A 129 3.97 8.18 9.55
C ARG A 129 4.59 6.98 8.82
N CYS A 130 5.54 7.23 7.93
CA CYS A 130 6.15 6.20 7.11
C CYS A 130 7.52 6.61 6.56
N TYR A 131 8.27 5.60 6.12
CA TYR A 131 9.40 5.75 5.20
C TYR A 131 8.93 5.47 3.78
N VAL A 132 9.48 6.20 2.81
CA VAL A 132 9.15 6.06 1.39
C VAL A 132 10.44 6.02 0.60
N LYS A 133 10.63 4.95 -0.17
CA LYS A 133 11.71 4.78 -1.14
C LYS A 133 11.10 4.67 -2.53
N HIS A 134 11.64 5.45 -3.45
CA HIS A 134 11.17 5.47 -4.82
C HIS A 134 12.00 4.49 -5.67
N GLU A 135 11.37 3.42 -6.16
CA GLU A 135 12.01 2.34 -6.90
C GLU A 135 11.76 2.42 -8.40
N ARG A 136 12.70 3.05 -9.12
CA ARG A 136 12.58 3.28 -10.57
C ARG A 136 12.49 2.00 -11.41
N LYS A 137 13.23 0.96 -11.02
CA LYS A 137 13.32 -0.31 -11.77
C LYS A 137 12.00 -1.09 -11.72
N GLN A 138 11.43 -1.25 -10.54
CA GLN A 138 10.14 -1.93 -10.34
C GLN A 138 8.94 -1.03 -10.61
N ALA A 139 9.20 0.26 -10.80
CA ALA A 139 8.19 1.26 -11.00
C ALA A 139 7.13 1.28 -9.86
N CYS A 140 7.60 1.41 -8.62
CA CYS A 140 6.77 1.54 -7.44
C CYS A 140 7.37 2.48 -6.39
N PHE A 141 6.54 2.87 -5.43
CA PHE A 141 6.96 3.42 -4.15
C PHE A 141 6.95 2.30 -3.12
N HIS A 142 8.10 2.04 -2.52
CA HIS A 142 8.28 1.13 -1.41
C HIS A 142 8.05 1.87 -0.10
N ILE A 143 7.04 1.45 0.66
CA ILE A 143 6.51 2.20 1.80
C ILE A 143 6.55 1.32 3.04
N THR A 144 7.21 1.80 4.10
CA THR A 144 7.31 1.12 5.39
C THR A 144 6.68 1.99 6.48
N VAL A 145 5.74 1.43 7.24
CA VAL A 145 5.14 2.14 8.38
C VAL A 145 6.16 2.39 9.50
N ARG A 146 6.03 3.49 10.23
CA ARG A 146 6.86 3.84 11.40
C ARG A 146 6.25 3.37 12.72
#